data_AF-A0A8T4T8A0-F1
#
_entry.id   AF-A0A8T4T8A0-F1
#
_cell.length_a   1.000
_cell.length_b   1.000
_cell.length_c   1.000
_cell.angle_alpha   90.00
_cell.angle_beta   90.00
_cell.angle_gamma   90.00
#
_symmetry.space_group_name_H-M   'P 1'
#
loop_
_entity.id
_entity.type
_entity.pdbx_description
1 polymer ?
#
loop_
_entity_poly.entity_id
_entity_poly.type
_entity_poly.pdbx_seq_one_letter_code
_entity_poly.pdbx_strand_id
1 'polypeptide(L)'
;MTNSTDTKLYTDDLTEAQITAIELQLRPQKTSASGFLNQSERLKDVIEADARTLNDLNITHKQVSDRLESLIGQALRNATLGRRTDGIPPYKTLKDGILIDKIFKVSGGSWMGYQNCPLPNNQGNCPEQGSYDFKILNETSVEEIQFPQLMSHLIRDHQFFEGHTQYRLDPTDAVRILGLKTGIDYTPLKESEECWFEGSYTNSLDNKIGRDIIYAERYVYLGLGVKFYFQGNKGVTVSREPVRFTEPLSVHGVKLDLCQGKIPAGKLMFKKEKREYISGDKSQFNGSRAAETTKQNSFEGKE
;
A
#
# COMPACT_ATOMS: atom_id res chain seq x y z
N MET A 1 -31.26 5.80 4.88
CA MET A 1 -30.66 6.86 4.04
C MET A 1 -29.20 6.50 3.87
N THR A 2 -28.86 5.91 2.72
CA THR A 2 -27.48 5.55 2.38
C THR A 2 -26.74 6.84 2.03
N ASN A 3 -25.87 7.31 2.91
CA ASN A 3 -24.88 8.31 2.54
C ASN A 3 -23.98 7.69 1.47
N SER A 4 -24.28 7.96 0.19
CA SER A 4 -23.38 7.61 -0.89
C SER A 4 -22.12 8.45 -0.69
N THR A 5 -21.09 7.78 -0.20
CA THR A 5 -19.72 8.26 -0.03
C THR A 5 -18.93 8.13 -1.33
N ASP A 6 -19.63 7.98 -2.46
CA ASP A 6 -18.96 7.86 -3.76
C ASP A 6 -18.35 9.21 -4.08
N THR A 7 -17.04 9.33 -3.86
CA THR A 7 -16.27 10.54 -4.11
C THR A 7 -15.87 10.67 -5.58
N LYS A 8 -16.20 9.68 -6.41
CA LYS A 8 -15.75 9.60 -7.80
C LYS A 8 -16.44 10.66 -8.65
N LEU A 9 -15.69 11.11 -9.66
CA LEU A 9 -16.17 12.00 -10.70
C LEU A 9 -15.70 11.42 -12.01
N TYR A 10 -16.63 11.01 -12.87
CA TYR A 10 -16.29 10.43 -14.17
C TYR A 10 -16.22 11.52 -15.23
N THR A 11 -15.55 11.23 -16.34
CA THR A 11 -15.44 12.18 -17.46
C THR A 11 -16.79 12.57 -18.06
N ASP A 12 -17.81 11.73 -17.90
CA ASP A 12 -19.18 11.98 -18.35
C ASP A 12 -19.92 12.99 -17.46
N ASP A 13 -19.47 13.17 -16.22
CA ASP A 13 -20.01 14.15 -15.28
C ASP A 13 -19.43 15.57 -15.53
N LEU A 14 -18.47 15.70 -16.44
CA LEU A 14 -17.73 16.92 -16.71
C LEU A 14 -18.16 17.57 -18.02
N THR A 15 -18.28 18.91 -17.99
CA THR A 15 -18.47 19.71 -19.21
C THR A 15 -17.23 19.66 -20.10
N GLU A 16 -17.38 19.88 -21.41
CA GLU A 16 -16.25 19.94 -22.35
C GLU A 16 -15.20 21.00 -21.96
N ALA A 17 -15.63 22.12 -21.36
CA ALA A 17 -14.72 23.15 -20.86
C ALA A 17 -13.88 22.65 -19.68
N GLN A 18 -14.48 21.90 -18.75
CA GLN A 18 -13.75 21.28 -17.63
C GLN A 18 -12.79 20.20 -18.13
N ILE A 19 -13.23 19.34 -19.06
CA ILE A 19 -12.36 18.33 -19.68
C ILE A 19 -11.16 18.98 -20.37
N THR A 20 -11.39 20.04 -21.15
CA THR A 20 -10.29 20.77 -21.83
C THR A 20 -9.31 21.36 -20.82
N ALA A 21 -9.80 21.94 -19.72
CA ALA A 21 -8.94 22.49 -18.67
C ALA A 21 -8.10 21.40 -17.98
N ILE A 22 -8.69 20.23 -17.72
CA ILE A 22 -7.99 19.07 -17.15
C ILE A 22 -6.94 18.57 -18.13
N GLU A 23 -7.30 18.32 -19.39
CA GLU A 23 -6.37 17.85 -20.43
C GLU A 23 -5.15 18.76 -20.57
N LEU A 24 -5.32 20.08 -20.47
CA LEU A 24 -4.21 21.03 -20.46
C LEU A 24 -3.25 20.82 -19.28
N GLN A 25 -3.72 20.39 -18.11
CA GLN A 25 -2.88 20.07 -16.95
C GLN A 25 -2.21 18.70 -17.07
N LEU A 26 -2.81 17.78 -17.82
CA LEU A 26 -2.28 16.43 -18.06
C LEU A 26 -1.16 16.39 -19.09
N ARG A 27 -0.93 17.48 -19.85
CA ARG A 27 0.16 17.56 -20.83
C ARG A 27 1.54 17.54 -20.16
N PRO A 28 2.59 17.11 -20.90
CA PRO A 28 3.96 17.18 -20.41
C PRO A 28 4.35 18.62 -20.00
N GLN A 29 5.24 18.71 -18.99
CA GLN A 29 5.76 19.97 -18.44
C GLN A 29 4.72 20.88 -17.77
N LYS A 30 3.59 20.31 -17.35
CA LYS A 30 2.56 21.00 -16.57
C LYS A 30 2.59 20.53 -15.13
N THR A 31 1.72 19.60 -14.77
CA THR A 31 1.67 19.00 -13.42
C THR A 31 2.63 17.82 -13.25
N SER A 32 3.19 17.33 -14.36
CA SER A 32 4.21 16.28 -14.43
C SER A 32 5.19 16.59 -15.57
N ALA A 33 6.47 16.26 -15.39
CA ALA A 33 7.49 16.44 -16.42
C ALA A 33 7.19 15.59 -17.67
N SER A 34 6.80 14.33 -17.48
CA SER A 34 6.41 13.42 -18.56
C SER A 34 4.98 13.66 -19.05
N GLY A 35 4.12 14.24 -18.21
CA GLY A 35 2.68 14.31 -18.44
C GLY A 35 1.98 12.97 -18.18
N PHE A 36 0.65 13.02 -18.18
CA PHE A 36 -0.27 11.88 -18.07
C PHE A 36 -1.00 11.59 -19.39
N LEU A 37 -1.03 12.56 -20.30
CA LEU A 37 -1.45 12.41 -21.70
C LEU A 37 -0.30 12.90 -22.58
N ASN A 38 -0.16 12.36 -23.79
CA ASN A 38 0.70 12.93 -24.81
C ASN A 38 0.12 14.26 -25.35
N GLN A 39 0.74 14.90 -26.34
CA GLN A 39 0.29 16.22 -26.80
C GLN A 39 -1.05 16.22 -27.57
N SER A 40 -1.42 15.10 -28.19
CA SER A 40 -2.55 15.00 -29.12
C SER A 40 -3.75 14.23 -28.59
N GLU A 41 -3.61 13.53 -27.46
CA GLU A 41 -4.67 12.68 -26.90
C GLU A 41 -5.81 13.48 -26.26
N ARG A 42 -7.03 12.95 -26.35
CA ARG A 42 -8.15 13.40 -25.53
C ARG A 42 -8.29 12.45 -24.34
N LEU A 43 -8.63 13.00 -23.17
CA LEU A 43 -8.79 12.21 -21.95
C LEU A 43 -9.89 11.16 -22.11
N LYS A 44 -11.04 11.57 -22.66
CA LYS A 44 -12.20 10.69 -22.92
C LYS A 44 -11.81 9.54 -23.86
N ASP A 45 -11.16 9.84 -24.97
CA ASP A 45 -10.78 8.83 -25.97
C ASP A 45 -9.86 7.75 -25.38
N VAL A 46 -8.91 8.14 -24.51
CA VAL A 46 -8.02 7.19 -23.81
C VAL A 46 -8.81 6.30 -22.87
N ILE A 47 -9.63 6.89 -21.99
CA ILE A 47 -10.44 6.14 -21.01
C ILE A 47 -11.39 5.18 -21.73
N GLU A 48 -12.06 5.61 -22.79
CA GLU A 48 -12.97 4.77 -23.56
C GLU A 48 -12.25 3.64 -24.30
N ALA A 49 -11.06 3.90 -24.84
CA ALA A 49 -10.25 2.86 -25.50
C ALA A 49 -9.81 1.78 -24.52
N ASP A 50 -9.37 2.18 -23.32
CA ASP A 50 -8.98 1.28 -22.26
C ASP A 50 -10.20 0.49 -21.73
N ALA A 51 -11.35 1.15 -21.58
CA ALA A 51 -12.60 0.50 -21.20
C ALA A 51 -13.05 -0.55 -22.22
N ARG A 52 -12.96 -0.26 -23.53
CA ARG A 52 -13.24 -1.25 -24.59
C ARG A 52 -12.31 -2.45 -24.49
N THR A 53 -11.02 -2.22 -24.32
CA THR A 53 -10.01 -3.29 -24.16
C THR A 53 -10.35 -4.20 -22.98
N LEU A 54 -10.67 -3.61 -21.82
CA LEU A 54 -11.04 -4.38 -20.63
C LEU A 54 -12.36 -5.15 -20.81
N ASN A 55 -13.35 -4.56 -21.48
CA ASN A 55 -14.61 -5.22 -21.81
C ASN A 55 -14.38 -6.45 -22.71
N ASP A 56 -13.54 -6.33 -23.75
CA ASP A 56 -13.20 -7.43 -24.64
C ASP A 56 -12.50 -8.58 -23.89
N LEU A 57 -11.70 -8.25 -22.87
CA LEU A 57 -11.03 -9.21 -21.99
C LEU A 57 -11.94 -9.75 -20.87
N ASN A 58 -13.18 -9.26 -20.74
CA ASN A 58 -14.09 -9.56 -19.63
C ASN A 58 -13.43 -9.32 -18.25
N ILE A 59 -12.72 -8.21 -18.13
CA ILE A 59 -12.08 -7.74 -16.88
C ILE A 59 -12.60 -6.33 -16.56
N THR A 60 -12.70 -6.00 -15.28
CA THR A 60 -13.06 -4.64 -14.85
C THR A 60 -11.81 -3.85 -14.45
N HIS A 61 -11.82 -2.52 -14.62
CA HIS A 61 -10.78 -1.63 -14.08
C HIS A 61 -10.60 -1.82 -12.56
N LYS A 62 -11.69 -2.14 -11.85
CA LYS A 62 -11.64 -2.47 -10.42
C LYS A 62 -10.79 -3.71 -10.15
N GLN A 63 -10.90 -4.79 -10.92
CA GLN A 63 -10.05 -5.98 -10.75
C GLN A 63 -8.57 -5.66 -10.96
N VAL A 64 -8.24 -4.81 -11.93
CA VAL A 64 -6.85 -4.37 -12.15
C VAL A 64 -6.33 -3.59 -10.94
N SER A 65 -7.04 -2.54 -10.53
CA SER A 65 -6.62 -1.72 -9.39
C SER A 65 -6.55 -2.50 -8.08
N ASP A 66 -7.52 -3.39 -7.83
CA ASP A 66 -7.54 -4.32 -6.70
C ASP A 66 -6.30 -5.22 -6.67
N ARG A 67 -5.92 -5.82 -7.81
CA ARG A 67 -4.76 -6.71 -7.88
C ARG A 67 -3.45 -5.97 -7.68
N LEU A 68 -3.32 -4.77 -8.26
CA LEU A 68 -2.16 -3.90 -8.02
C LEU A 68 -2.04 -3.55 -6.53
N GLU A 69 -3.13 -3.07 -5.93
CA GLU A 69 -3.15 -2.66 -4.51
C GLU A 69 -2.84 -3.85 -3.58
N SER A 70 -3.38 -5.03 -3.87
CA SER A 70 -3.09 -6.27 -3.15
C SER A 70 -1.60 -6.64 -3.19
N LEU A 71 -1.01 -6.72 -4.38
CA LEU A 71 0.39 -7.13 -4.53
C LEU A 71 1.36 -6.12 -3.89
N ILE A 72 1.12 -4.82 -4.10
CA ILE A 72 1.92 -3.74 -3.51
C ILE A 72 1.77 -3.75 -1.99
N GLY A 73 0.54 -3.84 -1.50
CA GLY A 73 0.23 -3.83 -0.07
C GLY A 73 0.87 -5.00 0.68
N GLN A 74 0.82 -6.21 0.10
CA GLN A 74 1.51 -7.38 0.63
C GLN A 74 3.03 -7.20 0.62
N ALA A 75 3.62 -6.66 -0.45
CA ALA A 75 5.05 -6.40 -0.53
C ALA A 75 5.51 -5.38 0.54
N LEU A 76 4.79 -4.26 0.70
CA LEU A 76 5.06 -3.26 1.73
C LEU A 76 4.92 -3.84 3.14
N ARG A 77 3.92 -4.70 3.35
CA ARG A 77 3.72 -5.41 4.61
C ARG A 77 4.91 -6.34 4.91
N ASN A 78 5.31 -7.16 3.94
CA ASN A 78 6.44 -8.08 4.08
C ASN A 78 7.75 -7.34 4.29
N ALA A 79 7.98 -6.21 3.62
CA ALA A 79 9.13 -5.35 3.85
C ALA A 79 9.14 -4.80 5.29
N THR A 80 7.98 -4.38 5.80
CA THR A 80 7.81 -3.88 7.17
C THR A 80 8.06 -4.98 8.20
N LEU A 81 7.56 -6.19 7.95
CA LEU A 81 7.80 -7.35 8.80
C LEU A 81 9.26 -7.79 8.76
N GLY A 82 9.89 -7.81 7.59
CA GLY A 82 11.31 -8.12 7.40
C GLY A 82 12.19 -7.20 8.23
N ARG A 83 11.94 -5.88 8.17
CA ARG A 83 12.61 -4.86 8.98
C ARG A 83 12.59 -5.18 10.48
N ARG A 84 11.49 -5.78 10.98
CA ARG A 84 11.45 -6.23 12.38
C ARG A 84 12.56 -7.28 12.55
N THR A 85 12.54 -8.35 11.79
CA THR A 85 13.52 -9.44 11.94
C THR A 85 14.98 -9.05 11.70
N ASP A 86 15.29 -8.33 10.62
CA ASP A 86 16.67 -8.09 10.17
C ASP A 86 17.17 -6.65 10.35
N GLY A 87 16.30 -5.72 10.76
CA GLY A 87 16.63 -4.30 10.90
C GLY A 87 16.77 -3.53 9.58
N ILE A 88 16.57 -4.17 8.42
CA ILE A 88 16.76 -3.57 7.10
C ILE A 88 15.58 -2.64 6.80
N PRO A 89 15.81 -1.36 6.47
CA PRO A 89 14.74 -0.44 6.14
C PRO A 89 13.86 -0.94 4.98
N PRO A 90 12.53 -0.76 5.02
CA PRO A 90 11.62 -1.41 4.07
C PRO A 90 11.89 -1.00 2.61
N TYR A 91 12.34 0.24 2.39
CA TYR A 91 12.69 0.73 1.04
C TYR A 91 13.88 -0.02 0.42
N LYS A 92 14.80 -0.58 1.23
CA LYS A 92 15.91 -1.39 0.72
C LYS A 92 15.41 -2.76 0.28
N THR A 93 14.67 -3.44 1.16
CA THR A 93 14.09 -4.76 0.86
C THR A 93 13.15 -4.68 -0.34
N LEU A 94 12.33 -3.63 -0.42
CA LEU A 94 11.44 -3.39 -1.55
C LEU A 94 12.21 -3.14 -2.85
N LYS A 95 13.39 -2.50 -2.81
CA LYS A 95 14.22 -2.30 -4.00
C LYS A 95 14.73 -3.62 -4.60
N ASP A 96 15.09 -4.59 -3.76
CA ASP A 96 15.59 -5.90 -4.19
C ASP A 96 14.47 -6.82 -4.71
N GLY A 97 13.23 -6.50 -4.35
CA GLY A 97 12.01 -7.16 -4.76
C GLY A 97 11.57 -8.27 -3.81
N ILE A 98 10.27 -8.32 -3.55
CA ILE A 98 9.64 -9.25 -2.61
C ILE A 98 8.71 -10.16 -3.40
N LEU A 99 8.90 -11.47 -3.25
CA LEU A 99 8.08 -12.47 -3.91
C LEU A 99 6.75 -12.63 -3.18
N ILE A 100 5.66 -12.38 -3.90
CA ILE A 100 4.26 -12.51 -3.47
C ILE A 100 3.60 -13.65 -4.25
N ASP A 101 2.75 -14.44 -3.59
CA ASP A 101 2.08 -15.61 -4.16
C ASP A 101 3.01 -16.63 -4.83
N LYS A 102 4.33 -16.60 -4.55
CA LYS A 102 5.37 -17.39 -5.24
C LYS A 102 5.44 -17.14 -6.77
N ILE A 103 4.83 -16.08 -7.26
CA ILE A 103 4.71 -15.78 -8.69
C ILE A 103 5.15 -14.35 -8.99
N PHE A 104 4.79 -13.39 -8.14
CA PHE A 104 4.96 -11.98 -8.43
C PHE A 104 6.11 -11.40 -7.61
N LYS A 105 7.20 -11.04 -8.28
CA LYS A 105 8.26 -10.28 -7.62
C LYS A 105 7.94 -8.79 -7.71
N VAL A 106 7.58 -8.20 -6.58
CA VAL A 106 7.20 -6.80 -6.46
C VAL A 106 8.38 -6.00 -5.94
N SER A 107 8.85 -5.03 -6.72
CA SER A 107 9.91 -4.11 -6.33
C SER A 107 9.44 -2.66 -6.43
N GLY A 108 10.12 -1.75 -5.73
CA GLY A 108 9.76 -0.35 -5.75
C GLY A 108 10.84 0.57 -5.21
N GLY A 109 10.75 1.84 -5.61
CA GLY A 109 11.68 2.89 -5.21
C GLY A 109 10.95 4.21 -4.95
N SER A 110 11.34 4.90 -3.89
CA SER A 110 10.81 6.23 -3.57
C SER A 110 11.60 7.33 -4.26
N TRP A 111 10.92 8.40 -4.64
CA TRP A 111 11.53 9.63 -5.11
C TRP A 111 11.58 10.70 -4.01
N MET A 112 12.38 11.75 -4.19
CA MET A 112 12.49 12.88 -3.24
C MET A 112 11.30 13.87 -3.35
N GLY A 113 10.18 13.43 -3.92
CA GLY A 113 8.98 14.23 -4.15
C GLY A 113 7.75 13.35 -4.24
N TYR A 114 6.60 13.97 -4.45
CA TYR A 114 5.33 13.29 -4.62
C TYR A 114 4.59 13.86 -5.83
N GLN A 115 3.78 13.02 -6.45
CA GLN A 115 2.86 13.37 -7.52
C GLN A 115 1.44 13.33 -6.96
N ASN A 116 0.73 14.45 -7.02
CA ASN A 116 -0.69 14.49 -6.71
C ASN A 116 -1.51 13.88 -7.85
N CYS A 117 -2.67 13.33 -7.51
CA CYS A 117 -3.69 12.97 -8.47
C CYS A 117 -4.05 14.19 -9.33
N PRO A 118 -3.96 14.08 -10.68
CA PRO A 118 -4.20 15.21 -11.56
C PRO A 118 -5.68 15.35 -11.94
N LEU A 119 -6.52 14.37 -11.58
CA LEU A 119 -7.93 14.35 -11.90
C LEU A 119 -8.76 14.77 -10.68
N PRO A 120 -9.80 15.59 -10.87
CA PRO A 120 -10.67 16.01 -9.79
C PRO A 120 -11.55 14.85 -9.31
N ASN A 121 -12.05 14.97 -8.09
CA ASN A 121 -13.10 14.13 -7.53
C ASN A 121 -14.35 15.00 -7.29
N ASN A 122 -15.44 14.44 -6.77
CA ASN A 122 -16.68 15.21 -6.57
C ASN A 122 -16.60 16.30 -5.48
N GLN A 123 -15.47 16.39 -4.76
CA GLN A 123 -15.15 17.43 -3.78
C GLN A 123 -14.19 18.49 -4.35
N GLY A 124 -13.85 18.41 -5.65
CA GLY A 124 -12.87 19.27 -6.30
C GLY A 124 -11.54 18.55 -6.47
N ASN A 125 -10.49 18.97 -5.76
CA ASN A 125 -9.18 18.36 -5.90
C ASN A 125 -9.12 17.00 -5.19
N CYS A 126 -8.54 16.01 -5.87
CA CYS A 126 -8.35 14.67 -5.32
C CYS A 126 -7.11 14.65 -4.40
N PRO A 127 -7.23 14.30 -3.11
CA PRO A 127 -6.14 14.39 -2.14
C PRO A 127 -5.06 13.30 -2.28
N GLU A 128 -5.30 12.28 -3.09
CA GLU A 128 -4.41 11.15 -3.30
C GLU A 128 -3.10 11.56 -3.97
N GLN A 129 -2.02 10.95 -3.51
CA GLN A 129 -0.66 11.24 -3.98
C GLN A 129 0.18 9.96 -4.00
N GLY A 130 1.15 9.91 -4.90
CA GLY A 130 2.14 8.82 -5.01
C GLY A 130 3.56 9.35 -4.90
N SER A 131 4.45 8.60 -4.23
CA SER A 131 5.88 8.94 -4.12
C SER A 131 6.82 7.79 -4.48
N TYR A 132 6.24 6.66 -4.90
CA TYR A 132 6.95 5.46 -5.31
C TYR A 132 6.65 5.14 -6.76
N ASP A 133 7.63 4.54 -7.44
CA ASP A 133 7.37 3.71 -8.61
C ASP A 133 7.51 2.25 -8.21
N PHE A 134 6.63 1.43 -8.76
CA PHE A 134 6.62 0.00 -8.56
C PHE A 134 6.89 -0.73 -9.86
N LYS A 135 7.48 -1.91 -9.73
CA LYS A 135 7.65 -2.89 -10.79
C LYS A 135 7.14 -4.22 -10.28
N ILE A 136 6.32 -4.88 -11.09
CA ILE A 136 5.83 -6.23 -10.82
C ILE A 136 6.31 -7.13 -11.95
N LEU A 137 7.19 -8.07 -11.62
CA LEU A 137 7.61 -9.15 -12.51
C LEU A 137 6.75 -10.39 -12.20
N ASN A 138 6.09 -10.93 -13.23
CA ASN A 138 5.51 -12.27 -13.17
C ASN A 138 6.61 -13.28 -13.49
N GLU A 139 7.07 -14.04 -12.50
CA GLU A 139 8.17 -15.01 -12.66
C GLU A 139 7.79 -16.21 -13.54
N THR A 140 6.49 -16.44 -13.79
CA THR A 140 6.04 -17.52 -14.67
C THR A 140 6.17 -17.14 -16.14
N SER A 141 5.71 -15.93 -16.52
CA SER A 141 5.80 -15.46 -17.90
C SER A 141 7.12 -14.72 -18.19
N VAL A 142 7.86 -14.32 -17.15
CA VAL A 142 9.08 -13.50 -17.23
C VAL A 142 8.80 -12.13 -17.85
N GLU A 143 7.62 -11.59 -17.57
CA GLU A 143 7.17 -10.30 -18.08
C GLU A 143 6.90 -9.36 -16.91
N GLU A 144 7.14 -8.07 -17.14
CA GLU A 144 7.06 -7.05 -16.11
C GLU A 144 6.23 -5.84 -16.54
N ILE A 145 5.56 -5.25 -15.56
CA ILE A 145 4.96 -3.92 -15.66
C ILE A 145 5.66 -2.99 -14.68
N GLN A 146 5.80 -1.73 -15.06
CA GLN A 146 6.26 -0.65 -14.19
C GLN A 146 5.24 0.48 -14.22
N PHE A 147 4.93 1.04 -13.04
CA PHE A 147 3.91 2.06 -12.91
C PHE A 147 4.13 2.88 -11.63
N PRO A 148 3.65 4.13 -11.58
CA PRO A 148 3.71 4.95 -10.37
C PRO A 148 2.71 4.45 -9.34
N GLN A 149 2.98 4.65 -8.05
CA GLN A 149 2.10 4.29 -6.93
C GLN A 149 0.65 4.79 -7.11
N LEU A 150 0.51 5.95 -7.76
CA LEU A 150 -0.76 6.60 -8.02
C LEU A 150 -1.65 5.81 -9.01
N MET A 151 -1.07 4.92 -9.83
CA MET A 151 -1.77 4.19 -10.90
C MET A 151 -2.97 3.37 -10.39
N SER A 152 -2.85 2.70 -9.24
CA SER A 152 -3.99 1.93 -8.70
C SER A 152 -5.18 2.81 -8.35
N HIS A 153 -4.94 4.05 -7.90
CA HIS A 153 -6.00 5.04 -7.64
C HIS A 153 -6.58 5.59 -8.96
N LEU A 154 -5.73 5.98 -9.92
CA LEU A 154 -6.18 6.47 -11.23
C LEU A 154 -7.11 5.48 -11.92
N ILE A 155 -6.74 4.20 -11.90
CA ILE A 155 -7.56 3.13 -12.48
C ILE A 155 -8.86 2.93 -11.69
N ARG A 156 -8.79 2.91 -10.36
CA ARG A 156 -9.95 2.61 -9.50
C ARG A 156 -11.03 3.69 -9.56
N ASP A 157 -10.60 4.94 -9.46
CA ASP A 157 -11.49 6.06 -9.19
C ASP A 157 -11.76 6.90 -10.44
N HIS A 158 -10.84 6.86 -11.41
CA HIS A 158 -10.92 7.65 -12.64
C HIS A 158 -10.90 6.81 -13.93
N GLN A 159 -10.82 5.48 -13.81
CA GLN A 159 -10.74 4.54 -14.95
C GLN A 159 -9.60 4.85 -15.93
N PHE A 160 -8.56 5.52 -15.44
CA PHE A 160 -7.51 6.11 -16.27
C PHE A 160 -6.19 5.37 -16.09
N PHE A 161 -5.65 4.84 -17.18
CA PHE A 161 -4.40 4.07 -17.22
C PHE A 161 -3.20 4.89 -17.73
N GLU A 162 -3.38 6.22 -17.78
CA GLU A 162 -2.57 7.19 -18.51
C GLU A 162 -2.61 7.04 -20.04
N GLY A 163 -2.43 8.14 -20.76
CA GLY A 163 -2.25 8.15 -22.22
C GLY A 163 -0.88 7.58 -22.62
N HIS A 164 -0.49 7.67 -23.89
CA HIS A 164 0.80 7.16 -24.38
C HIS A 164 1.98 8.01 -23.87
N THR A 165 2.31 7.86 -22.61
CA THR A 165 3.39 8.50 -21.86
C THR A 165 4.33 7.43 -21.29
N GLN A 166 5.40 7.86 -20.62
CA GLN A 166 6.38 6.95 -19.99
C GLN A 166 5.76 6.02 -18.93
N TYR A 167 4.71 6.46 -18.25
CA TYR A 167 4.13 5.76 -17.10
C TYR A 167 2.80 5.05 -17.42
N ARG A 168 2.42 5.00 -18.70
CA ARG A 168 1.25 4.23 -19.16
C ARG A 168 1.32 2.79 -18.66
N LEU A 169 0.23 2.34 -18.07
CA LEU A 169 0.01 0.93 -17.81
C LEU A 169 -0.95 0.39 -18.86
N ASP A 170 -0.45 -0.32 -19.87
CA ASP A 170 -1.35 -0.86 -20.89
C ASP A 170 -2.35 -1.87 -20.28
N PRO A 171 -3.67 -1.73 -20.52
CA PRO A 171 -4.67 -2.62 -19.92
C PRO A 171 -4.49 -4.10 -20.30
N THR A 172 -4.04 -4.39 -21.53
CA THR A 172 -3.81 -5.76 -22.01
C THR A 172 -2.63 -6.37 -21.25
N ASP A 173 -1.54 -5.62 -21.14
CA ASP A 173 -0.36 -6.04 -20.40
C ASP A 173 -0.66 -6.20 -18.92
N ALA A 174 -1.42 -5.29 -18.32
CA ALA A 174 -1.85 -5.39 -16.92
C ALA A 174 -2.65 -6.68 -16.67
N VAL A 175 -3.65 -6.97 -17.51
CA VAL A 175 -4.47 -8.20 -17.39
C VAL A 175 -3.60 -9.46 -17.49
N ARG A 176 -2.75 -9.51 -18.52
CA ARG A 176 -1.90 -10.66 -18.82
C ARG A 176 -0.83 -10.88 -17.76
N ILE A 177 -0.06 -9.85 -17.42
CA ILE A 177 1.08 -9.94 -16.50
C ILE A 177 0.59 -10.17 -15.08
N LEU A 178 -0.48 -9.51 -14.63
CA LEU A 178 -1.06 -9.73 -13.30
C LEU A 178 -1.83 -11.05 -13.17
N GLY A 179 -2.01 -11.79 -14.28
CA GLY A 179 -2.72 -13.06 -14.32
C GLY A 179 -4.20 -12.92 -13.94
N LEU A 180 -4.84 -11.82 -14.36
CA LEU A 180 -6.25 -11.57 -14.06
C LEU A 180 -7.14 -12.56 -14.79
N LYS A 181 -8.18 -13.02 -14.09
CA LYS A 181 -9.18 -13.95 -14.62
C LYS A 181 -10.57 -13.37 -14.48
N THR A 182 -11.39 -13.60 -15.50
CA THR A 182 -12.80 -13.21 -15.53
C THR A 182 -13.54 -13.77 -14.31
N GLY A 183 -14.37 -12.93 -13.69
CA GLY A 183 -15.21 -13.32 -12.54
C GLY A 183 -14.48 -13.55 -11.22
N ILE A 184 -13.15 -13.37 -11.16
CA ILE A 184 -12.40 -13.50 -9.91
C ILE A 184 -12.38 -12.17 -9.15
N ASP A 185 -12.73 -12.22 -7.86
CA ASP A 185 -12.67 -11.08 -6.94
C ASP A 185 -11.25 -10.93 -6.39
N TYR A 186 -10.60 -9.83 -6.76
CA TYR A 186 -9.25 -9.48 -6.29
C TYR A 186 -9.28 -8.43 -5.17
N THR A 187 -10.43 -8.12 -4.59
CA THR A 187 -10.56 -7.09 -3.56
C THR A 187 -9.51 -7.29 -2.45
N PRO A 188 -8.66 -6.29 -2.16
CA PRO A 188 -7.65 -6.37 -1.12
C PRO A 188 -8.24 -6.73 0.24
N LEU A 189 -7.60 -7.67 0.91
CA LEU A 189 -7.91 -8.04 2.29
C LEU A 189 -7.14 -7.13 3.22
N LYS A 190 -7.87 -6.43 4.08
CA LYS A 190 -7.29 -5.54 5.08
C LYS A 190 -7.26 -6.23 6.42
N GLU A 191 -6.10 -6.24 7.03
CA GLU A 191 -5.89 -6.64 8.41
C GLU A 191 -5.44 -5.45 9.23
N SER A 192 -5.58 -5.56 10.54
CA SER A 192 -5.12 -4.54 11.44
C SER A 192 -4.35 -5.13 12.61
N GLU A 193 -3.34 -4.41 13.05
CA GLU A 193 -2.61 -4.74 14.26
C GLU A 193 -2.42 -3.49 15.10
N GLU A 194 -2.45 -3.66 16.42
CA GLU A 194 -2.03 -2.60 17.31
C GLU A 194 -0.52 -2.68 17.51
N CYS A 195 0.18 -1.58 17.25
CA CYS A 195 1.63 -1.49 17.36
C CYS A 195 2.03 -0.24 18.13
N TRP A 196 3.16 -0.32 18.82
CA TRP A 196 3.77 0.82 19.48
C TRP A 196 4.89 1.40 18.63
N PHE A 197 4.84 2.71 18.39
CA PHE A 197 5.79 3.44 17.56
C PHE A 197 6.52 4.48 18.36
N GLU A 198 7.78 4.72 18.00
CA GLU A 198 8.52 5.90 18.46
C GLU A 198 7.79 7.16 18.00
N GLY A 199 7.48 8.06 18.94
CA GLY A 199 6.90 9.36 18.60
C GLY A 199 7.98 10.37 18.23
N SER A 200 7.71 11.23 17.25
CA SER A 200 8.56 12.39 16.95
C SER A 200 8.39 13.47 18.02
N TYR A 201 9.37 13.69 18.92
CA TYR A 201 9.39 14.88 19.77
C TYR A 201 10.78 15.46 19.97
N THR A 202 10.85 16.79 19.81
CA THR A 202 12.02 17.64 20.00
C THR A 202 12.16 18.11 21.47
N ASN A 203 13.28 17.75 22.10
CA ASN A 203 14.08 18.53 23.06
C ASN A 203 13.56 19.08 24.42
N SER A 204 12.40 18.72 25.00
CA SER A 204 12.03 19.24 26.36
C SER A 204 11.51 18.22 27.39
N LEU A 205 12.07 17.01 27.42
CA LEU A 205 11.42 15.85 28.03
C LEU A 205 11.63 15.54 29.52
N ASP A 206 12.53 16.19 30.28
CA ASP A 206 12.79 15.75 31.67
C ASP A 206 11.56 15.89 32.60
N ASN A 207 10.85 17.02 32.53
CA ASN A 207 9.66 17.28 33.37
C ASN A 207 8.38 16.57 32.88
N LYS A 208 8.36 16.11 31.63
CA LYS A 208 7.20 15.39 31.06
C LYS A 208 7.30 13.89 31.35
N ILE A 209 8.50 13.33 31.21
CA ILE A 209 8.80 11.95 31.57
C ILE A 209 8.50 11.67 33.04
N GLY A 210 8.93 12.56 33.95
CA GLY A 210 8.62 12.42 35.37
C GLY A 210 7.13 12.33 35.66
N ARG A 211 6.31 13.17 35.01
CA ARG A 211 4.84 13.12 35.13
C ARG A 211 4.25 11.85 34.54
N ASP A 212 4.63 11.47 33.32
CA ASP A 212 4.10 10.27 32.66
C ASP A 212 4.47 8.98 33.43
N ILE A 213 5.64 8.92 34.08
CA ILE A 213 6.03 7.82 34.97
C ILE A 213 5.21 7.81 36.26
N ILE A 214 5.01 8.97 36.90
CA ILE A 214 4.21 9.08 38.14
C ILE A 214 2.78 8.59 37.92
N TYR A 215 2.21 8.82 36.74
CA TYR A 215 0.85 8.40 36.39
C TYR A 215 0.79 7.14 35.53
N ALA A 216 1.89 6.38 35.45
CA ALA A 216 1.91 5.13 34.70
C ALA A 216 0.98 4.10 35.36
N GLU A 217 0.16 3.44 34.54
CA GLU A 217 -0.76 2.39 34.97
C GLU A 217 -0.02 1.07 35.21
N ARG A 218 1.02 0.81 34.42
CA ARG A 218 1.83 -0.41 34.43
C ARG A 218 3.21 -0.16 33.84
N TYR A 219 4.13 -1.08 34.10
CA TYR A 219 5.41 -1.14 33.40
C TYR A 219 5.85 -2.58 33.16
N VAL A 220 6.74 -2.79 32.19
CA VAL A 220 7.40 -4.08 31.95
C VAL A 220 8.91 -3.91 31.93
N TYR A 221 9.65 -4.96 32.30
CA TYR A 221 11.10 -4.99 32.17
C TYR A 221 11.49 -5.47 30.77
N LEU A 222 12.37 -4.71 30.12
CA LEU A 222 12.89 -5.01 28.78
C LEU A 222 14.28 -5.68 28.81
N GLY A 223 14.79 -6.02 29.99
CA GLY A 223 16.17 -6.48 30.19
C GLY A 223 17.17 -5.32 30.37
N LEU A 224 18.40 -5.63 30.81
CA LEU A 224 19.52 -4.66 30.97
C LEU A 224 19.17 -3.40 31.80
N GLY A 225 18.29 -3.52 32.80
CA GLY A 225 17.86 -2.39 33.63
C GLY A 225 16.92 -1.40 32.92
N VAL A 226 16.40 -1.76 31.75
CA VAL A 226 15.45 -0.96 30.98
C VAL A 226 14.02 -1.28 31.40
N LYS A 227 13.24 -0.22 31.67
CA LYS A 227 11.81 -0.31 31.99
C LYS A 227 10.99 0.43 30.95
N PHE A 228 9.88 -0.16 30.55
CA PHE A 228 8.88 0.49 29.70
C PHE A 228 7.61 0.74 30.52
N TYR A 229 7.25 2.00 30.70
CA TYR A 229 6.05 2.45 31.42
C TYR A 229 4.93 2.75 30.43
N PHE A 230 3.68 2.51 30.81
CA PHE A 230 2.50 2.73 29.97
C PHE A 230 1.46 3.57 30.70
N GLN A 231 0.80 4.49 29.97
CA GLN A 231 -0.39 5.21 30.39
C GLN A 231 -1.32 5.33 29.17
N GLY A 232 -2.42 4.56 29.14
CA GLY A 232 -3.27 4.43 27.95
C GLY A 232 -2.49 4.07 26.68
N ASN A 233 -2.58 4.91 25.64
CA ASN A 233 -1.88 4.74 24.35
C ASN A 233 -0.50 5.40 24.31
N LYS A 234 0.06 5.82 25.45
CA LYS A 234 1.39 6.43 25.54
C LYS A 234 2.31 5.54 26.37
N GLY A 235 3.59 5.54 26.02
CA GLY A 235 4.59 4.78 26.74
C GLY A 235 5.92 5.52 26.81
N VAL A 236 6.71 5.23 27.84
CA VAL A 236 8.03 5.82 28.05
C VAL A 236 9.02 4.73 28.38
N THR A 237 10.17 4.74 27.70
CA THR A 237 11.29 3.87 28.10
C THR A 237 12.27 4.63 28.97
N VAL A 238 12.65 4.03 30.11
CA VAL A 238 13.64 4.55 31.04
C VAL A 238 14.80 3.57 31.11
N SER A 239 16.00 4.09 30.88
CA SER A 239 17.25 3.35 31.03
C SER A 239 18.32 4.27 31.61
N ARG A 240 19.19 3.71 32.47
CA ARG A 240 20.35 4.43 33.03
C ARG A 240 21.47 4.62 32.02
N GLU A 241 21.59 3.70 31.07
CA GLU A 241 22.60 3.73 30.02
C GLU A 241 21.92 3.60 28.64
N PRO A 242 22.56 4.07 27.56
CA PRO A 242 22.03 3.83 26.23
C PRO A 242 21.98 2.33 25.93
N VAL A 243 20.79 1.80 25.61
CA VAL A 243 20.63 0.38 25.28
C VAL A 243 20.34 0.25 23.80
N ARG A 244 21.07 -0.64 23.14
CA ARG A 244 20.77 -1.07 21.78
C ARG A 244 19.94 -2.33 21.83
N PHE A 245 18.83 -2.34 21.13
CA PHE A 245 18.13 -3.59 20.84
C PHE A 245 18.65 -4.18 19.54
N THR A 246 18.98 -5.46 19.57
CA THR A 246 19.40 -6.24 18.40
C THR A 246 18.28 -7.10 17.83
N GLU A 247 17.15 -7.22 18.55
CA GLU A 247 15.96 -7.96 18.16
C GLU A 247 14.69 -7.11 18.37
N PRO A 248 13.62 -7.34 17.57
CA PRO A 248 12.29 -6.77 17.83
C PRO A 248 11.82 -7.08 19.23
N LEU A 249 11.38 -6.05 19.93
CA LEU A 249 10.91 -6.25 21.28
C LEU A 249 9.43 -6.66 21.31
N SER A 250 9.17 -7.87 21.79
CA SER A 250 7.82 -8.33 22.16
C SER A 250 7.82 -8.73 23.63
N VAL A 251 7.01 -8.06 24.46
CA VAL A 251 6.97 -8.32 25.91
C VAL A 251 5.54 -8.50 26.38
N HIS A 252 5.23 -9.68 26.95
CA HIS A 252 3.91 -10.05 27.47
C HIS A 252 2.74 -9.74 26.50
N GLY A 253 2.92 -10.08 25.22
CA GLY A 253 1.91 -9.86 24.17
C GLY A 253 1.90 -8.44 23.57
N VAL A 254 2.75 -7.54 24.05
CA VAL A 254 2.93 -6.20 23.47
C VAL A 254 4.06 -6.23 22.44
N LYS A 255 3.71 -6.10 21.16
CA LYS A 255 4.67 -5.90 20.07
C LYS A 255 5.06 -4.43 20.00
N LEU A 256 6.33 -4.12 20.23
CA LEU A 256 6.86 -2.79 19.92
C LEU A 256 7.38 -2.83 18.48
N ASP A 257 7.00 -1.86 17.65
CA ASP A 257 7.58 -1.71 16.31
C ASP A 257 8.94 -1.00 16.43
N LEU A 258 9.82 -1.66 17.18
CA LEU A 258 11.21 -1.28 17.39
C LEU A 258 12.03 -2.00 16.35
N CYS A 259 12.69 -1.23 15.52
CA CYS A 259 13.77 -1.74 14.68
C CYS A 259 15.07 -1.64 15.48
N GLN A 260 16.06 -2.44 15.12
CA GLN A 260 17.39 -2.35 15.73
C GLN A 260 17.80 -0.88 15.89
N GLY A 261 18.06 -0.45 17.11
CA GLY A 261 18.07 0.97 17.43
C GLY A 261 18.68 1.25 18.79
N LYS A 262 19.27 2.43 18.93
CA LYS A 262 19.84 2.93 20.19
C LYS A 262 18.76 3.71 20.92
N ILE A 263 18.31 3.25 22.08
CA ILE A 263 17.60 4.09 23.03
C ILE A 263 18.64 4.98 23.71
N PRO A 264 18.62 6.31 23.53
CA PRO A 264 19.44 7.19 24.35
C PRO A 264 18.98 7.12 25.81
N ALA A 265 19.91 7.21 26.75
CA ALA A 265 19.58 7.19 28.17
C ALA A 265 18.54 8.26 28.50
N GLY A 266 17.51 7.87 29.25
CA GLY A 266 16.53 8.77 29.85
C GLY A 266 15.45 9.38 28.95
N LYS A 267 15.37 9.15 27.62
CA LYS A 267 14.37 9.83 26.77
C LYS A 267 13.93 9.02 25.55
N LEU A 268 12.79 8.30 25.64
CA LEU A 268 12.07 7.81 24.46
C LEU A 268 10.57 7.66 24.71
N MET A 269 9.76 8.33 23.88
CA MET A 269 8.29 8.30 23.95
C MET A 269 7.74 7.38 22.86
N PHE A 270 6.73 6.62 23.22
CA PHE A 270 6.02 5.72 22.32
C PHE A 270 4.53 6.02 22.30
N LYS A 271 3.91 5.76 21.14
CA LYS A 271 2.46 5.81 20.99
C LYS A 271 1.95 4.49 20.43
N LYS A 272 0.88 3.98 21.04
CA LYS A 272 0.12 2.84 20.50
C LYS A 272 -0.82 3.34 19.43
N GLU A 273 -0.71 2.76 18.24
CA GLU A 273 -1.57 3.07 17.11
C GLU A 273 -2.05 1.77 16.45
N LYS A 274 -3.30 1.79 16.00
CA LYS A 274 -3.83 0.74 15.13
C LYS A 274 -3.31 1.01 13.72
N ARG A 275 -2.56 0.06 13.14
CA ARG A 275 -2.18 0.09 11.73
C ARG A 275 -3.01 -0.88 10.95
N GLU A 276 -3.48 -0.41 9.79
CA GLU A 276 -4.12 -1.25 8.79
C GLU A 276 -3.12 -1.54 7.68
N TYR A 277 -3.17 -2.74 7.14
CA TYR A 277 -2.30 -3.20 6.07
C TYR A 277 -3.03 -4.23 5.22
N ILE A 278 -2.52 -4.47 4.03
CA ILE A 278 -3.05 -5.49 3.12
C ILE A 278 -2.30 -6.80 3.36
N SER A 279 -3.05 -7.87 3.61
CA SER A 279 -2.52 -9.22 3.86
C SER A 279 -2.68 -10.17 2.68
N GLY A 280 -3.50 -9.81 1.69
CA GLY A 280 -3.83 -10.65 0.54
C GLY A 280 -4.92 -10.05 -0.32
N ASP A 281 -5.52 -10.89 -1.15
CA ASP A 281 -6.80 -10.60 -1.79
C ASP A 281 -7.71 -11.83 -1.83
N LYS A 282 -8.98 -11.58 -2.12
CA LYS A 282 -10.01 -12.64 -2.13
C LYS A 282 -9.78 -13.74 -3.18
N SER A 283 -8.90 -13.57 -4.17
CA SER A 283 -8.64 -14.61 -5.16
C SER A 283 -7.94 -15.81 -4.52
N GLN A 284 -7.16 -15.59 -3.47
CA GLN A 284 -6.42 -16.62 -2.72
C GLN A 284 -7.34 -17.61 -1.99
N PHE A 285 -8.60 -17.23 -1.69
CA PHE A 285 -9.57 -18.10 -1.01
C PHE A 285 -10.46 -18.90 -1.96
N ASN A 286 -10.58 -18.50 -3.22
CA ASN A 286 -11.42 -19.20 -4.19
C ASN A 286 -10.71 -20.41 -4.84
N GLY A 287 -9.37 -20.48 -4.76
CA GLY A 287 -8.59 -21.61 -5.25
C GLY A 287 -8.70 -22.88 -4.40
N SER A 288 -9.02 -22.77 -3.11
CA SER A 288 -9.16 -23.93 -2.20
C SER A 288 -10.50 -24.66 -2.38
N ARG A 289 -11.59 -23.95 -2.70
CA ARG A 289 -12.91 -24.55 -2.91
C ARG A 289 -13.04 -25.34 -4.22
N ALA A 290 -12.34 -24.93 -5.28
CA ALA A 290 -12.30 -25.67 -6.55
C ALA A 290 -11.51 -26.99 -6.44
N ALA A 291 -10.48 -27.04 -5.59
CA ALA A 291 -9.69 -28.24 -5.35
C ALA A 291 -10.43 -29.31 -4.51
N GLU A 292 -11.34 -28.91 -3.62
CA GLU A 292 -12.16 -29.84 -2.82
C GLU A 292 -13.31 -30.47 -3.61
N THR A 293 -13.93 -29.72 -4.52
CA THR A 293 -15.03 -30.25 -5.37
C THR A 293 -14.55 -31.25 -6.41
N THR A 294 -13.27 -31.23 -6.78
CA THR A 294 -12.71 -32.23 -7.73
C THR A 294 -12.36 -33.54 -7.03
N LYS A 295 -12.13 -33.54 -5.71
CA LYS A 295 -11.86 -34.77 -4.92
C LYS A 295 -13.11 -35.51 -4.46
N GLN A 296 -14.26 -34.83 -4.35
CA GLN A 296 -15.52 -35.50 -3.99
C GLN A 296 -16.21 -36.21 -5.17
N ASN A 297 -15.93 -35.81 -6.41
CA ASN A 297 -16.52 -36.45 -7.60
C ASN A 297 -15.71 -37.63 -8.17
N SER A 298 -14.61 -38.05 -7.53
CA SER A 298 -13.81 -39.21 -7.94
C SER A 298 -14.01 -40.45 -7.06
N PHE A 299 -15.03 -40.46 -6.19
CA PHE A 299 -15.32 -41.55 -5.26
C PHE A 299 -16.79 -42.02 -5.35
N GLU A 300 -17.37 -42.07 -6.55
CA GLU A 300 -18.56 -42.91 -6.81
C GLU A 300 -18.38 -43.59 -8.16
N GLY A 301 -18.04 -44.89 -8.14
CA GLY A 301 -17.99 -45.73 -9.34
C GLY A 301 -16.89 -46.78 -9.31
N LYS A 302 -17.15 -47.89 -8.60
CA LYS A 302 -16.55 -49.25 -8.58
C LYS A 302 -16.59 -49.72 -7.11
N GLU A 303 -17.35 -50.71 -6.68
CA GLU A 303 -18.07 -51.84 -7.30
C GLU A 303 -19.44 -52.03 -6.62
#